data_AF-A0A2S8GEP5-F1
#
_entry.id   AF-A0A2S8GEP5-F1
#
_cell.length_a   1.000
_cell.length_b   1.000
_cell.length_c   1.000
_cell.angle_alpha   90.00
_cell.angle_beta   90.00
_cell.angle_gamma   90.00
#
_symmetry.space_group_name_H-M   'P 1'
#
loop_
_entity.id
_entity.type
_entity.pdbx_description
1 polymer ?
#
loop_
_entity_poly.entity_id
_entity_poly.type
_entity_poly.pdbx_seq_one_letter_code
_entity_poly.pdbx_strand_id
1 'polypeptide(L)'
;MNVEDLRNRWFVEPGPELRRQLIDCFQWKKEWPGILKDLPGADEIDHYCDLRGIDLTGISLAKCELQYAALDFGRFENCNFGGTDFQFASMKQASFAEANLTLAHMLQVEASGTSFINSDMYRAIAICADFRDCNFSKAHMGKIILDDARCNHASFVDADLTSARLLSCNLSSANLRNARLNDVDLSVCIVDERTILPHSINED
;
A
#
# COMPACT_ATOMS: atom_id res chain seq x y z
N MET A 1 3.61 -15.87 -15.03
CA MET A 1 4.91 -15.21 -15.35
C MET A 1 5.78 -15.03 -14.10
N ASN A 2 7.10 -14.85 -14.24
CA ASN A 2 7.97 -14.46 -13.11
C ASN A 2 7.96 -12.92 -12.92
N VAL A 3 8.56 -12.39 -11.84
CA VAL A 3 8.57 -10.94 -11.53
C VAL A 3 9.25 -10.10 -12.61
N GLU A 4 10.32 -10.63 -13.21
CA GLU A 4 11.07 -9.94 -14.27
C GLU A 4 10.23 -9.86 -15.55
N ASP A 5 9.53 -10.93 -15.92
CA ASP A 5 8.59 -10.94 -17.05
C ASP A 5 7.45 -9.93 -16.83
N LEU A 6 6.90 -9.89 -15.59
CA LEU A 6 5.82 -8.97 -15.20
C LEU A 6 6.22 -7.50 -15.30
N ARG A 7 7.50 -7.18 -15.08
CA ARG A 7 8.03 -5.83 -15.25
C ARG A 7 8.34 -5.54 -16.72
N ASN A 8 9.03 -6.47 -17.39
CA ASN A 8 9.48 -6.29 -18.77
C ASN A 8 8.34 -6.11 -19.77
N ARG A 9 7.17 -6.73 -19.54
CA ARG A 9 5.99 -6.56 -20.41
C ARG A 9 5.51 -5.10 -20.54
N TRP A 10 5.89 -4.20 -19.63
CA TRP A 10 5.55 -2.77 -19.70
C TRP A 10 6.53 -1.95 -20.54
N PHE A 11 7.69 -2.52 -20.90
CA PHE A 11 8.76 -1.87 -21.66
C PHE A 11 8.93 -2.42 -23.08
N VAL A 12 8.25 -3.53 -23.41
CA VAL A 12 8.18 -4.11 -24.75
C VAL A 12 6.78 -3.98 -25.31
N GLU A 13 6.64 -3.82 -26.64
CA GLU A 13 5.34 -3.66 -27.29
C GLU A 13 4.39 -4.82 -26.94
N PRO A 14 3.10 -4.55 -26.61
CA PRO A 14 2.43 -3.24 -26.64
C PRO A 14 2.52 -2.40 -25.35
N GLY A 15 3.30 -2.84 -24.36
CA GLY A 15 3.36 -2.29 -23.00
C GLY A 15 3.52 -0.78 -22.89
N PRO A 16 4.49 -0.14 -23.57
CA PRO A 16 4.69 1.31 -23.47
C PRO A 16 3.46 2.12 -23.88
N GLU A 17 2.77 1.71 -24.95
CA GLU A 17 1.56 2.38 -25.44
C GLU A 17 0.37 2.13 -24.50
N LEU A 18 0.19 0.90 -24.01
CA LEU A 18 -0.85 0.60 -23.01
C LEU A 18 -0.66 1.40 -21.72
N ARG A 19 0.58 1.54 -21.25
CA ARG A 19 0.94 2.37 -20.10
C ARG A 19 0.57 3.83 -20.32
N ARG A 20 0.82 4.37 -21.51
CA ARG A 20 0.43 5.75 -21.87
C ARG A 20 -1.10 5.92 -21.82
N GLN A 21 -1.84 4.97 -22.40
CA GLN A 21 -3.31 4.97 -22.39
C GLN A 21 -3.88 4.86 -20.97
N LEU A 22 -3.28 4.05 -20.09
CA LEU A 22 -3.65 3.96 -18.69
C LEU A 22 -3.52 5.31 -17.97
N ILE A 23 -2.38 5.98 -18.13
CA ILE A 23 -2.12 7.29 -17.51
C ILE A 23 -3.16 8.31 -17.97
N ASP A 24 -3.45 8.34 -19.28
CA ASP A 24 -4.50 9.20 -19.83
C ASP A 24 -5.87 8.84 -19.22
N CYS A 25 -6.20 7.55 -19.08
CA CYS A 25 -7.47 7.13 -18.48
C CYS A 25 -7.58 7.51 -17.00
N PHE A 26 -6.53 7.37 -16.20
CA PHE A 26 -6.52 7.80 -14.80
C PHE A 26 -6.69 9.31 -14.64
N GLN A 27 -6.07 10.10 -15.53
CA GLN A 27 -6.24 11.55 -15.53
C GLN A 27 -7.71 11.98 -15.75
N TRP A 28 -8.44 11.22 -16.59
CA TRP A 28 -9.82 11.53 -16.97
C TRP A 28 -10.87 10.64 -16.30
N LYS A 29 -10.48 9.83 -15.31
CA LYS A 29 -11.34 8.89 -14.57
C LYS A 29 -12.22 8.01 -15.47
N LYS A 30 -11.59 7.47 -16.52
CA LYS A 30 -12.25 6.55 -17.46
C LYS A 30 -12.07 5.11 -17.01
N GLU A 31 -12.95 4.23 -17.48
CA GLU A 31 -12.74 2.79 -17.37
C GLU A 31 -11.43 2.40 -18.05
N TRP A 32 -10.63 1.62 -17.35
CA TRP A 32 -9.27 1.26 -17.74
C TRP A 32 -9.03 -0.25 -17.95
N PRO A 33 -9.76 -1.21 -17.33
CA PRO A 33 -9.42 -2.63 -17.49
C PRO A 33 -9.42 -3.09 -18.95
N GLY A 34 -10.32 -2.56 -19.77
CA GLY A 34 -10.40 -2.89 -21.20
C GLY A 34 -9.17 -2.50 -22.04
N ILE A 35 -8.33 -1.59 -21.54
CA ILE A 35 -7.05 -1.20 -22.17
C ILE A 35 -6.08 -2.39 -22.16
N LEU A 36 -6.14 -3.22 -21.13
CA LEU A 36 -5.15 -4.25 -20.86
C LEU A 36 -5.40 -5.58 -21.58
N LYS A 37 -6.40 -5.62 -22.47
CA LYS A 37 -6.75 -6.83 -23.23
C LYS A 37 -5.57 -7.44 -24.00
N ASP A 38 -4.64 -6.59 -24.45
CA ASP A 38 -3.48 -6.97 -25.27
C ASP A 38 -2.18 -7.01 -24.44
N LEU A 39 -2.25 -6.79 -23.11
CA LEU A 39 -1.09 -6.85 -22.24
C LEU A 39 -0.65 -8.32 -22.05
N PRO A 40 0.63 -8.66 -22.30
CA PRO A 40 1.12 -10.02 -22.12
C PRO A 40 0.84 -10.57 -20.70
N GLY A 41 0.19 -11.73 -20.65
CA GLY A 41 -0.14 -12.46 -19.43
C GLY A 41 -1.20 -11.80 -18.52
N ALA A 42 -1.98 -10.85 -19.05
CA ALA A 42 -3.14 -10.28 -18.35
C ALA A 42 -4.28 -11.30 -18.16
N ASP A 43 -4.30 -12.38 -18.93
CA ASP A 43 -5.20 -13.52 -18.79
C ASP A 43 -4.92 -14.40 -17.57
N GLU A 44 -3.78 -14.18 -16.87
CA GLU A 44 -3.45 -14.87 -15.63
C GLU A 44 -4.24 -14.34 -14.41
N ILE A 45 -5.00 -13.25 -14.54
CA ILE A 45 -5.73 -12.59 -13.46
C ILE A 45 -7.20 -12.41 -13.84
N ASP A 46 -8.10 -12.78 -12.94
CA ASP A 46 -9.52 -12.52 -13.11
C ASP A 46 -9.82 -11.01 -13.11
N HIS A 47 -10.82 -10.57 -13.89
CA HIS A 47 -11.34 -9.20 -13.97
C HIS A 47 -10.50 -8.16 -14.74
N TYR A 48 -9.45 -8.55 -15.48
CA TYR A 48 -8.65 -7.68 -16.36
C TYR A 48 -8.00 -6.46 -15.69
N CYS A 49 -7.94 -6.43 -14.35
CA CYS A 49 -7.34 -5.35 -13.58
C CYS A 49 -5.84 -5.60 -13.31
N ASP A 50 -5.10 -6.15 -14.29
CA ASP A 50 -3.71 -6.59 -14.12
C ASP A 50 -2.69 -5.47 -14.34
N LEU A 51 -2.31 -4.80 -13.27
CA LEU A 51 -1.26 -3.78 -13.22
C LEU A 51 0.05 -4.32 -12.62
N ARG A 52 0.22 -5.64 -12.51
CA ARG A 52 1.38 -6.23 -11.84
C ARG A 52 2.67 -5.83 -12.57
N GLY A 53 3.69 -5.46 -11.80
CA GLY A 53 4.99 -5.03 -12.31
C GLY A 53 5.01 -3.67 -13.02
N ILE A 54 3.89 -2.94 -13.08
CA ILE A 54 3.84 -1.63 -13.75
C ILE A 54 4.75 -0.62 -13.04
N ASP A 55 5.39 0.26 -13.81
CA ASP A 55 6.08 1.43 -13.28
C ASP A 55 5.26 2.68 -13.54
N LEU A 56 4.70 3.29 -12.50
CA LEU A 56 3.97 4.56 -12.58
C LEU A 56 4.66 5.65 -11.75
N THR A 57 5.97 5.53 -11.50
CA THR A 57 6.74 6.47 -10.67
C THR A 57 6.40 7.92 -10.97
N GLY A 58 6.05 8.69 -9.94
CA GLY A 58 5.77 10.13 -10.01
C GLY A 58 4.42 10.50 -10.63
N ILE A 59 3.56 9.54 -10.98
CA ILE A 59 2.26 9.81 -11.60
C ILE A 59 1.21 10.14 -10.53
N SER A 60 0.28 11.02 -10.88
CA SER A 60 -0.90 11.29 -10.04
C SER A 60 -2.05 10.37 -10.43
N LEU A 61 -2.48 9.55 -9.47
CA LEU A 61 -3.64 8.67 -9.51
C LEU A 61 -4.68 9.06 -8.43
N ALA A 62 -4.63 10.30 -7.96
CA ALA A 62 -5.50 10.79 -6.89
C ALA A 62 -6.99 10.61 -7.22
N LYS A 63 -7.75 10.02 -6.30
CA LYS A 63 -9.19 9.76 -6.45
C LYS A 63 -9.54 8.88 -7.65
N CYS A 64 -8.61 8.02 -8.09
CA CYS A 64 -8.88 6.96 -9.06
C CYS A 64 -9.55 5.76 -8.38
N GLU A 65 -10.17 4.93 -9.22
CA GLU A 65 -10.82 3.68 -8.85
C GLU A 65 -9.90 2.51 -9.24
N LEU A 66 -9.26 1.93 -8.24
CA LEU A 66 -8.32 0.80 -8.33
C LEU A 66 -8.78 -0.36 -7.44
N GLN A 67 -10.09 -0.49 -7.21
CA GLN A 67 -10.65 -1.62 -6.49
C GLN A 67 -10.32 -2.91 -7.24
N TYR A 68 -9.96 -3.96 -6.50
CA TYR A 68 -9.57 -5.27 -7.05
C TYR A 68 -8.35 -5.24 -7.99
N ALA A 69 -7.62 -4.12 -8.10
CA ALA A 69 -6.45 -4.05 -8.98
C ALA A 69 -5.33 -4.95 -8.47
N ALA A 70 -4.68 -5.68 -9.39
CA ALA A 70 -3.47 -6.42 -9.10
C ALA A 70 -2.27 -5.51 -9.37
N LEU A 71 -1.71 -4.93 -8.33
CA LEU A 71 -0.58 -3.98 -8.33
C LEU A 71 0.73 -4.63 -7.85
N ASP A 72 0.73 -5.96 -7.65
CA ASP A 72 1.88 -6.69 -7.13
C ASP A 72 3.15 -6.37 -7.93
N PHE A 73 4.27 -6.25 -7.21
CA PHE A 73 5.59 -5.94 -7.79
C PHE A 73 5.70 -4.58 -8.51
N GLY A 74 4.65 -3.77 -8.49
CA GLY A 74 4.59 -2.46 -9.13
C GLY A 74 5.47 -1.41 -8.44
N ARG A 75 5.80 -0.36 -9.19
CA ARG A 75 6.62 0.77 -8.79
C ARG A 75 5.78 2.03 -8.82
N PHE A 76 5.49 2.55 -7.65
CA PHE A 76 4.62 3.69 -7.41
C PHE A 76 5.31 4.73 -6.54
N GLU A 77 6.65 4.79 -6.60
CA GLU A 77 7.41 5.77 -5.86
C GLU A 77 7.02 7.19 -6.27
N ASN A 78 6.94 8.11 -5.31
CA ASN A 78 6.60 9.51 -5.54
C ASN A 78 5.21 9.74 -6.21
N CYS A 79 4.34 8.74 -6.25
CA CYS A 79 2.99 8.89 -6.80
C CYS A 79 2.06 9.66 -5.87
N ASN A 80 1.01 10.25 -6.45
CA ASN A 80 -0.09 10.83 -5.68
C ASN A 80 -1.35 9.96 -5.78
N PHE A 81 -1.73 9.33 -4.68
CA PHE A 81 -2.92 8.51 -4.48
C PHE A 81 -3.90 9.12 -3.45
N GLY A 82 -3.88 10.44 -3.28
CA GLY A 82 -4.76 11.12 -2.34
C GLY A 82 -6.24 10.79 -2.62
N GLY A 83 -6.90 10.11 -1.68
CA GLY A 83 -8.29 9.68 -1.78
C GLY A 83 -8.57 8.59 -2.83
N THR A 84 -7.55 7.86 -3.29
CA THR A 84 -7.71 6.74 -4.22
C THR A 84 -8.39 5.56 -3.54
N ASP A 85 -9.24 4.86 -4.28
CA ASP A 85 -9.94 3.67 -3.82
C ASP A 85 -9.17 2.41 -4.24
N PHE A 86 -8.55 1.73 -3.28
CA PHE A 86 -7.81 0.48 -3.44
C PHE A 86 -8.52 -0.71 -2.80
N GLN A 87 -9.80 -0.60 -2.45
CA GLN A 87 -10.47 -1.67 -1.72
C GLN A 87 -10.30 -3.03 -2.43
N PHE A 88 -9.91 -4.05 -1.68
CA PHE A 88 -9.64 -5.41 -2.16
C PHE A 88 -8.50 -5.54 -3.20
N ALA A 89 -7.69 -4.50 -3.41
CA ALA A 89 -6.53 -4.59 -4.30
C ALA A 89 -5.43 -5.45 -3.70
N SER A 90 -4.66 -6.13 -4.57
CA SER A 90 -3.39 -6.76 -4.20
C SER A 90 -2.26 -5.85 -4.60
N MET A 91 -1.29 -5.61 -3.72
CA MET A 91 -0.12 -4.77 -3.97
C MET A 91 1.15 -5.38 -3.38
N LYS A 92 1.20 -6.72 -3.29
CA LYS A 92 2.27 -7.46 -2.63
C LYS A 92 3.62 -7.14 -3.24
N GLN A 93 4.61 -6.91 -2.39
CA GLN A 93 5.99 -6.63 -2.80
C GLN A 93 6.11 -5.45 -3.79
N ALA A 94 5.13 -4.54 -3.81
CA ALA A 94 5.20 -3.29 -4.54
C ALA A 94 6.02 -2.24 -3.75
N SER A 95 6.28 -1.11 -4.40
CA SER A 95 6.93 0.04 -3.78
C SER A 95 6.06 1.29 -3.91
N PHE A 96 5.65 1.83 -2.76
CA PHE A 96 4.95 3.09 -2.58
C PHE A 96 5.83 4.08 -1.79
N ALA A 97 7.16 3.95 -1.91
CA ALA A 97 8.08 4.83 -1.21
C ALA A 97 7.83 6.30 -1.62
N GLU A 98 7.77 7.20 -0.64
CA GLU A 98 7.53 8.63 -0.85
C GLU A 98 6.17 8.94 -1.54
N ALA A 99 5.26 7.97 -1.63
CA ALA A 99 3.94 8.18 -2.22
C ALA A 99 3.00 8.93 -1.24
N ASN A 100 2.10 9.74 -1.78
CA ASN A 100 1.00 10.33 -1.04
C ASN A 100 -0.22 9.39 -1.12
N LEU A 101 -0.61 8.79 0.00
CA LEU A 101 -1.77 7.92 0.20
C LEU A 101 -2.79 8.56 1.16
N THR A 102 -2.76 9.89 1.32
CA THR A 102 -3.65 10.60 2.24
C THR A 102 -5.11 10.31 1.90
N LEU A 103 -5.93 9.98 2.91
CA LEU A 103 -7.35 9.64 2.73
C LEU A 103 -7.62 8.44 1.80
N ALA A 104 -6.61 7.62 1.45
CA ALA A 104 -6.83 6.44 0.61
C ALA A 104 -7.75 5.42 1.30
N HIS A 105 -8.58 4.74 0.51
CA HIS A 105 -9.43 3.66 0.98
C HIS A 105 -8.78 2.31 0.66
N MET A 106 -8.41 1.56 1.68
CA MET A 106 -7.59 0.35 1.59
C MET A 106 -8.24 -0.82 2.35
N LEU A 107 -9.58 -0.88 2.40
CA LEU A 107 -10.32 -1.98 3.02
C LEU A 107 -9.87 -3.31 2.41
N GLN A 108 -9.44 -4.25 3.25
CA GLN A 108 -9.03 -5.59 2.84
C GLN A 108 -7.96 -5.63 1.72
N VAL A 109 -7.09 -4.62 1.65
CA VAL A 109 -5.94 -4.65 0.73
C VAL A 109 -4.97 -5.78 1.13
N GLU A 110 -4.41 -6.46 0.13
CA GLU A 110 -3.33 -7.43 0.33
C GLU A 110 -1.97 -6.80 -0.03
N ALA A 111 -1.22 -6.34 0.98
CA ALA A 111 0.01 -5.58 0.78
C ALA A 111 1.25 -6.26 1.39
N SER A 112 1.24 -7.55 1.64
CA SER A 112 2.37 -8.23 2.31
C SER A 112 3.71 -7.94 1.62
N GLY A 113 4.73 -7.55 2.39
CA GLY A 113 6.07 -7.22 1.90
C GLY A 113 6.20 -5.91 1.12
N THR A 114 5.18 -5.03 1.16
CA THR A 114 5.19 -3.75 0.44
C THR A 114 6.04 -2.70 1.15
N SER A 115 6.74 -1.88 0.37
CA SER A 115 7.47 -0.72 0.89
C SER A 115 6.58 0.53 0.88
N PHE A 116 6.42 1.16 2.04
CA PHE A 116 5.73 2.43 2.27
C PHE A 116 6.67 3.47 2.90
N ILE A 117 7.99 3.31 2.70
CA ILE A 117 9.03 4.16 3.32
C ILE A 117 8.79 5.63 2.97
N ASN A 118 8.81 6.51 3.97
CA ASN A 118 8.53 7.95 3.81
C ASN A 118 7.18 8.30 3.13
N SER A 119 6.22 7.37 3.07
CA SER A 119 4.92 7.66 2.47
C SER A 119 4.04 8.51 3.40
N ASP A 120 3.07 9.22 2.83
CA ASP A 120 2.06 9.95 3.61
C ASP A 120 0.71 9.23 3.55
N MET A 121 0.35 8.52 4.62
CA MET A 121 -0.90 7.78 4.78
C MET A 121 -1.85 8.48 5.76
N TYR A 122 -1.72 9.80 5.93
CA TYR A 122 -2.56 10.56 6.86
C TYR A 122 -4.06 10.33 6.59
N ARG A 123 -4.78 9.88 7.61
CA ARG A 123 -6.21 9.55 7.58
C ARG A 123 -6.61 8.49 6.52
N ALA A 124 -5.69 7.65 6.06
CA ALA A 124 -6.06 6.49 5.26
C ALA A 124 -6.93 5.51 6.09
N ILE A 125 -7.76 4.74 5.40
CA ILE A 125 -8.66 3.74 6.01
C ILE A 125 -8.25 2.36 5.51
N ALA A 126 -7.60 1.58 6.35
CA ALA A 126 -7.03 0.28 5.99
C ALA A 126 -7.49 -0.84 6.93
N ILE A 127 -8.81 -0.91 7.13
CA ILE A 127 -9.49 -1.91 7.94
C ILE A 127 -9.31 -3.30 7.32
N CYS A 128 -9.02 -4.32 8.14
CA CYS A 128 -8.79 -5.70 7.71
C CYS A 128 -7.67 -5.87 6.66
N ALA A 129 -6.76 -4.91 6.50
CA ALA A 129 -5.69 -4.98 5.53
C ALA A 129 -4.59 -5.97 5.95
N ASP A 130 -3.92 -6.58 4.97
CA ASP A 130 -2.73 -7.41 5.18
C ASP A 130 -1.45 -6.62 4.92
N PHE A 131 -0.83 -6.13 5.99
CA PHE A 131 0.44 -5.41 5.97
C PHE A 131 1.59 -6.22 6.58
N ARG A 132 1.51 -7.55 6.55
CA ARG A 132 2.62 -8.40 7.03
C ARG A 132 3.90 -8.08 6.30
N ASP A 133 5.01 -8.07 7.05
CA ASP A 133 6.35 -7.83 6.49
C ASP A 133 6.51 -6.48 5.74
N CYS A 134 5.58 -5.53 5.93
CA CYS A 134 5.66 -4.22 5.30
C CYS A 134 6.70 -3.33 5.94
N ASN A 135 7.18 -2.35 5.16
CA ASN A 135 8.08 -1.32 5.66
C ASN A 135 7.44 0.06 5.61
N PHE A 136 6.95 0.52 6.77
CA PHE A 136 6.41 1.87 7.00
C PHE A 136 7.43 2.81 7.63
N SER A 137 8.73 2.52 7.51
CA SER A 137 9.74 3.35 8.18
C SER A 137 9.61 4.81 7.74
N LYS A 138 9.54 5.72 8.71
CA LYS A 138 9.33 7.17 8.52
C LYS A 138 8.02 7.56 7.80
N ALA A 139 7.06 6.66 7.68
CA ALA A 139 5.76 6.99 7.11
C ALA A 139 4.98 7.93 8.03
N HIS A 140 4.25 8.88 7.45
CA HIS A 140 3.29 9.71 8.16
C HIS A 140 1.93 9.03 8.14
N MET A 141 1.54 8.40 9.25
CA MET A 141 0.35 7.57 9.39
C MET A 141 -0.62 8.16 10.43
N GLY A 142 -0.57 9.48 10.65
CA GLY A 142 -1.41 10.15 11.63
C GLY A 142 -2.90 9.93 11.33
N LYS A 143 -3.67 9.56 12.37
CA LYS A 143 -5.11 9.27 12.27
C LYS A 143 -5.49 8.16 11.27
N ILE A 144 -4.56 7.28 10.90
CA ILE A 144 -4.88 6.09 10.10
C ILE A 144 -5.83 5.18 10.89
N ILE A 145 -6.69 4.44 10.19
CA ILE A 145 -7.53 3.39 10.77
C ILE A 145 -7.02 2.04 10.29
N LEU A 146 -6.52 1.23 11.22
CA LEU A 146 -5.95 -0.11 11.01
C LEU A 146 -6.72 -1.18 11.81
N ASP A 147 -8.02 -0.95 12.03
CA ASP A 147 -8.84 -1.90 12.77
C ASP A 147 -8.82 -3.28 12.09
N ASP A 148 -8.61 -4.33 12.88
CA ASP A 148 -8.46 -5.73 12.44
C ASP A 148 -7.36 -5.97 11.38
N ALA A 149 -6.43 -5.02 11.20
CA ALA A 149 -5.32 -5.18 10.25
C ALA A 149 -4.26 -6.16 10.75
N ARG A 150 -3.58 -6.83 9.81
CA ARG A 150 -2.44 -7.72 10.09
C ARG A 150 -1.14 -7.00 9.78
N CYS A 151 -0.43 -6.56 10.81
CA CYS A 151 0.85 -5.86 10.72
C CYS A 151 2.00 -6.65 11.36
N ASN A 152 1.85 -7.97 11.55
CA ASN A 152 2.89 -8.79 12.14
C ASN A 152 4.17 -8.75 11.28
N HIS A 153 5.34 -8.64 11.94
CA HIS A 153 6.66 -8.42 11.32
C HIS A 153 6.85 -7.09 10.57
N ALA A 154 5.87 -6.18 10.57
CA ALA A 154 6.03 -4.89 9.91
C ALA A 154 7.01 -3.96 10.63
N SER A 155 7.69 -3.10 9.88
CA SER A 155 8.56 -2.05 10.43
C SER A 155 7.84 -0.69 10.41
N PHE A 156 7.64 -0.11 11.59
CA PHE A 156 7.14 1.25 11.82
C PHE A 156 8.24 2.16 12.38
N VAL A 157 9.51 1.84 12.10
CA VAL A 157 10.66 2.58 12.61
C VAL A 157 10.56 4.06 12.25
N ASP A 158 10.63 4.93 13.27
CA ASP A 158 10.50 6.39 13.12
C ASP A 158 9.18 6.85 12.44
N ALA A 159 8.14 6.01 12.37
CA ALA A 159 6.85 6.36 11.78
C ALA A 159 6.01 7.24 12.72
N ASP A 160 5.13 8.07 12.16
CA ASP A 160 4.18 8.86 12.94
C ASP A 160 2.79 8.24 12.90
N LEU A 161 2.38 7.61 14.01
CA LEU A 161 1.07 6.98 14.20
C LEU A 161 0.18 7.83 15.13
N THR A 162 0.47 9.13 15.30
CA THR A 162 -0.28 9.99 16.21
C THR A 162 -1.79 9.92 15.95
N SER A 163 -2.56 9.61 17.00
CA SER A 163 -4.02 9.42 16.98
C SER A 163 -4.52 8.33 16.02
N ALA A 164 -3.67 7.36 15.65
CA ALA A 164 -4.09 6.19 14.88
C ALA A 164 -5.06 5.30 15.66
N ARG A 165 -5.95 4.61 14.96
CA ARG A 165 -6.84 3.60 15.54
C ARG A 165 -6.38 2.21 15.13
N LEU A 166 -6.09 1.37 16.11
CA LEU A 166 -5.46 0.06 15.94
C LEU A 166 -6.29 -1.07 16.59
N LEU A 167 -7.62 -0.96 16.61
CA LEU A 167 -8.48 -1.93 17.32
C LEU A 167 -8.24 -3.35 16.78
N SER A 168 -7.87 -4.29 17.65
CA SER A 168 -7.57 -5.69 17.28
C SER A 168 -6.44 -5.83 16.24
N CYS A 169 -5.63 -4.80 16.01
CA CYS A 169 -4.54 -4.85 15.05
C CYS A 169 -3.46 -5.82 15.54
N ASN A 170 -3.01 -6.72 14.66
CA ASN A 170 -1.93 -7.64 14.98
C ASN A 170 -0.57 -6.98 14.72
N LEU A 171 0.14 -6.67 15.80
CA LEU A 171 1.49 -6.09 15.80
C LEU A 171 2.56 -7.09 16.30
N SER A 172 2.24 -8.39 16.38
CA SER A 172 3.20 -9.40 16.83
C SER A 172 4.50 -9.33 16.01
N SER A 173 5.64 -9.30 16.70
CA SER A 173 6.97 -9.15 16.13
C SER A 173 7.17 -7.90 15.25
N ALA A 174 6.31 -6.87 15.37
CA ALA A 174 6.48 -5.61 14.66
C ALA A 174 7.57 -4.75 15.33
N ASN A 175 8.21 -3.88 14.54
CA ASN A 175 9.23 -2.96 15.02
C ASN A 175 8.70 -1.52 15.04
N LEU A 176 8.31 -1.03 16.22
CA LEU A 176 7.84 0.34 16.45
C LEU A 176 8.93 1.22 17.08
N ARG A 177 10.23 0.88 16.93
CA ARG A 177 11.32 1.71 17.48
C ARG A 177 11.18 3.16 17.02
N ASN A 178 11.14 4.08 17.97
CA ASN A 178 10.96 5.53 17.77
C ASN A 178 9.65 5.95 17.09
N ALA A 179 8.67 5.06 16.93
CA ALA A 179 7.38 5.46 16.39
C ALA A 179 6.67 6.43 17.35
N ARG A 180 6.00 7.44 16.80
CA ARG A 180 5.18 8.38 17.58
C ARG A 180 3.79 7.79 17.77
N LEU A 181 3.41 7.53 19.02
CA LEU A 181 2.16 6.85 19.39
C LEU A 181 1.27 7.71 20.31
N ASN A 182 1.37 9.04 20.23
CA ASN A 182 0.50 9.93 21.02
C ASN A 182 -0.96 9.63 20.70
N ASP A 183 -1.81 9.51 21.73
CA ASP A 183 -3.24 9.19 21.61
C ASP A 183 -3.53 7.84 20.90
N VAL A 184 -2.64 6.85 21.03
CA VAL A 184 -2.85 5.48 20.54
C VAL A 184 -3.00 4.52 21.71
N ASP A 185 -4.07 3.72 21.70
CA ASP A 185 -4.28 2.64 22.67
C ASP A 185 -3.67 1.33 22.14
N LEU A 186 -2.54 0.91 22.71
CA LEU A 186 -1.91 -0.37 22.38
C LEU A 186 -2.51 -1.56 23.15
N SER A 187 -3.29 -1.34 24.21
CA SER A 187 -3.88 -2.43 25.01
C SER A 187 -4.92 -3.25 24.23
N VAL A 188 -5.46 -2.66 23.17
CA VAL A 188 -6.39 -3.30 22.23
C VAL A 188 -5.69 -3.97 21.03
N CYS A 189 -4.37 -3.92 20.97
CA CYS A 189 -3.57 -4.57 19.92
C CYS A 189 -3.12 -5.97 20.38
N ILE A 190 -2.78 -6.81 19.41
CA ILE A 190 -2.08 -8.08 19.68
C ILE A 190 -0.58 -7.81 19.53
N VAL A 191 0.17 -7.99 20.62
CA VAL A 191 1.63 -7.88 20.67
C VAL A 191 2.24 -9.16 21.25
N ASP A 192 3.51 -9.41 20.98
CA ASP A 192 4.28 -10.55 21.51
C ASP A 192 5.64 -10.10 22.07
N GLU A 193 6.41 -11.03 22.64
CA GLU A 193 7.72 -10.76 23.23
C GLU A 193 8.79 -10.27 22.23
N ARG A 194 8.51 -10.38 20.93
CA ARG A 194 9.39 -9.91 19.85
C ARG A 194 8.99 -8.54 19.33
N THR A 195 7.88 -7.99 19.81
CA THR A 195 7.39 -6.67 19.41
C THR A 195 8.27 -5.60 20.05
N ILE A 196 8.86 -4.74 19.23
CA ILE A 196 9.75 -3.66 19.70
C ILE A 196 8.91 -2.39 19.87
N LEU A 197 8.67 -1.97 21.11
CA LEU A 197 7.94 -0.74 21.42
C LEU A 197 8.88 0.50 21.44
N PRO A 198 8.36 1.72 21.21
CA PRO A 198 9.16 2.93 21.40
C PRO A 198 9.57 3.12 22.87
N HIS A 199 10.71 3.77 23.10
CA HIS A 199 11.20 4.06 24.46
C HIS A 199 10.19 4.84 25.32
N SER A 200 9.36 5.70 24.72
CA SER A 200 8.38 6.52 25.42
C SER A 200 7.24 5.75 26.10
N ILE A 201 7.11 4.44 25.83
CA ILE A 201 6.07 3.57 26.42
C ILE A 201 6.65 2.71 27.55
N ASN A 202 7.97 2.63 27.69
CA ASN A 202 8.62 1.76 28.67
C ASN A 202 8.91 2.45 30.03
N GLU A 203 8.30 3.62 30.31
CA GLU A 203 8.57 4.42 31.52
C GLU A 203 7.51 4.32 32.63
N ASP A 204 6.57 3.37 32.56
CA ASP A 204 5.61 3.08 33.65
C ASP A 204 6.02 1.89 34.53
#